data_AF-A0A523LAZ3-F1
#
_entry.id   AF-A0A523LAZ3-F1
#
_cell.length_a   1.000
_cell.length_b   1.000
_cell.length_c   1.000
_cell.angle_alpha   90.00
_cell.angle_beta   90.00
_cell.angle_gamma   90.00
#
_symmetry.space_group_name_H-M   'P 1'
#
loop_
_entity.id
_entity.type
_entity.pdbx_description
1 polymer ?
#
loop_
_entity_poly.entity_id
_entity_poly.type
_entity_poly.pdbx_seq_one_letter_code
_entity_poly.pdbx_strand_id
1 'polypeptide(L)'
;MKSKSSTLFRRCLALIPLLLLTACAGYQSPTDQGRSAFEPHRARINLLAPHDDPLGDAAYHLLVAEIAIFRGQTDLAIDHYLELALVQDNPAIAERAVRIAVYGQNLKAATEAAQRWIELEPDQLEAHQIIATVYIRQHKIDDAFQYLSDLIELGNLGDQELFLSLLGVLAREKNT
;
A
#
# COMPACT_ATOMS: atom_id res chain seq x y z
N MET A 1 1.39 74.85 14.29
CA MET A 1 1.13 73.54 13.66
C MET A 1 1.91 73.40 12.36
N LYS A 2 2.97 72.60 12.32
CA LYS A 2 3.56 72.05 11.09
C LYS A 2 4.47 70.86 11.41
N SER A 3 4.14 69.77 10.75
CA SER A 3 4.69 68.40 10.73
C SER A 3 6.14 68.20 11.22
N LYS A 4 6.30 67.46 12.34
CA LYS A 4 7.58 66.83 12.77
C LYS A 4 7.54 65.29 12.75
N SER A 5 6.41 64.69 12.35
CA SER A 5 6.17 63.23 12.47
C SER A 5 6.78 62.41 11.31
N SER A 6 6.98 62.99 10.12
CA SER A 6 7.39 62.23 8.92
C SER A 6 8.89 61.88 8.83
N THR A 7 9.76 62.56 9.56
CA THR A 7 11.23 62.31 9.51
C THR A 7 11.71 61.25 10.51
N LEU A 8 10.94 61.00 11.58
CA LEU A 8 11.21 59.94 12.56
C LEU A 8 10.84 58.56 12.00
N PHE A 9 9.71 58.45 11.29
CA PHE A 9 9.24 57.18 10.72
C PHE A 9 10.17 56.64 9.61
N ARG A 10 10.73 57.53 8.79
CA ARG A 10 11.65 57.17 7.69
C ARG A 10 13.04 56.72 8.19
N ARG A 11 13.44 57.13 9.39
CA ARG A 11 14.69 56.68 10.04
C ARG A 11 14.53 55.31 10.70
N CYS A 12 13.36 55.00 11.26
CA CYS A 12 13.08 53.65 11.78
C CYS A 12 12.92 52.61 10.67
N LEU A 13 12.33 52.96 9.52
CA LEU A 13 12.11 52.01 8.42
C LEU A 13 13.41 51.51 7.77
N ALA A 14 14.50 52.29 7.83
CA ALA A 14 15.80 51.93 7.25
C ALA A 14 16.70 51.09 8.19
N LEU A 15 16.35 50.94 9.47
CA LEU A 15 17.13 50.17 10.45
C LEU A 15 16.66 48.71 10.61
N ILE A 16 15.47 48.38 10.11
CA ILE A 16 14.88 47.03 10.17
C ILE A 16 15.64 46.00 9.30
N PRO A 17 16.13 46.29 8.07
CA PRO A 17 16.80 45.26 7.27
C PRO A 17 18.21 44.92 7.78
N LEU A 18 18.85 45.81 8.56
CA LEU A 18 20.19 45.56 9.12
C LEU A 18 20.14 44.64 10.37
N LEU A 19 18.98 44.57 11.04
CA LEU A 19 18.76 43.73 12.23
C LEU A 19 18.39 42.28 11.87
N LEU A 20 17.96 42.01 10.62
CA LEU A 20 17.56 40.67 10.19
C LEU A 20 18.73 39.81 9.65
N LEU A 21 19.87 40.42 9.30
CA LEU A 21 21.04 39.68 8.78
C LEU A 21 21.95 39.09 9.87
N THR A 22 21.87 39.55 11.12
CA THR A 22 22.70 39.04 12.23
C THR A 22 22.14 37.78 12.90
N ALA A 23 20.93 37.35 12.55
CA ALA A 23 20.28 36.20 13.18
C ALA A 23 20.84 34.83 12.76
N CYS A 24 21.66 34.74 11.70
CA CYS A 24 22.22 33.45 11.25
C CYS A 24 23.60 33.12 11.83
N ALA A 25 24.32 34.09 12.42
CA ALA A 25 25.69 33.88 12.92
C ALA A 25 25.74 33.32 14.37
N GLY A 26 24.61 33.26 15.07
CA GLY A 26 24.51 32.81 16.46
C GLY A 26 24.04 31.37 16.67
N TYR A 27 23.71 30.63 15.61
CA TYR A 27 23.29 29.23 15.74
C TYR A 27 24.51 28.34 15.95
N GLN A 28 25.07 28.40 17.16
CA GLN A 28 25.98 27.37 17.65
C GLN A 28 25.14 26.12 17.91
N SER A 29 25.31 25.10 17.06
CA SER A 29 24.85 23.76 17.39
C SER A 29 25.44 23.36 18.74
N PRO A 30 24.64 22.74 19.64
CA PRO A 30 25.16 22.27 20.92
C PRO A 30 26.38 21.39 20.66
N THR A 31 27.51 21.76 21.26
CA THR A 31 28.73 20.97 21.23
C THR A 31 28.42 19.55 21.69
N ASP A 32 28.77 18.63 20.82
CA ASP A 32 28.60 17.19 20.89
C ASP A 32 29.47 16.56 22.01
N GLN A 33 29.17 16.90 23.26
CA GLN A 33 29.76 16.26 24.44
C GLN A 33 28.88 15.09 24.85
N GLY A 34 28.92 14.06 24.02
CA GLY A 34 28.13 12.85 24.17
C GLY A 34 28.32 11.82 23.06
N ARG A 35 29.28 12.00 22.14
CA ARG A 35 29.74 10.92 21.27
C ARG A 35 30.46 9.87 22.12
N SER A 36 29.68 8.96 22.71
CA SER A 36 30.03 7.56 22.51
C SER A 36 30.31 7.43 21.03
N ALA A 37 31.54 7.10 20.67
CA ALA A 37 31.89 6.85 19.29
C ALA A 37 30.91 5.80 18.78
N PHE A 38 29.87 6.23 18.07
CA PHE A 38 29.24 5.41 17.07
C PHE A 38 30.33 5.25 16.01
N GLU A 39 31.28 4.35 16.30
CA GLU A 39 31.87 3.51 15.27
C GLU A 39 30.68 3.08 14.43
N PRO A 40 30.53 3.57 13.18
CA PRO A 40 29.48 3.07 12.34
C PRO A 40 29.81 1.60 12.22
N HIS A 41 29.07 0.77 12.96
CA HIS A 41 29.09 -0.65 12.78
C HIS A 41 28.49 -0.84 11.40
N ARG A 42 29.34 -0.70 10.38
CA ARG A 42 29.12 -1.17 9.03
C ARG A 42 29.17 -2.68 9.16
N ALA A 43 28.21 -3.24 9.89
CA ALA A 43 27.74 -4.56 9.60
C ALA A 43 27.47 -4.51 8.11
N ARG A 44 28.33 -5.16 7.33
CA ARG A 44 28.00 -5.45 5.95
C ARG A 44 26.77 -6.31 6.08
N ILE A 45 25.60 -5.73 5.85
CA ILE A 45 24.39 -6.51 5.68
C ILE A 45 24.70 -7.36 4.45
N ASN A 46 25.06 -8.62 4.69
CA ASN A 46 25.24 -9.56 3.61
C ASN A 46 23.83 -9.93 3.16
N LEU A 47 23.27 -9.10 2.27
CA LEU A 47 21.93 -9.27 1.69
C LEU A 47 21.78 -10.63 0.99
N LEU A 48 22.89 -11.30 0.68
CA LEU A 48 22.98 -12.56 -0.05
C LEU A 48 23.27 -13.77 0.85
N ALA A 49 23.44 -13.58 2.16
CA ALA A 49 23.48 -14.71 3.09
C ALA A 49 22.07 -15.31 3.16
N PRO A 50 21.91 -16.65 3.13
CA PRO A 50 20.64 -17.29 3.45
C PRO A 50 20.22 -16.82 4.84
N HIS A 51 19.11 -16.10 4.92
CA HIS A 51 18.52 -15.67 6.18
C HIS A 51 17.38 -16.64 6.47
N ASP A 52 17.60 -17.58 7.38
CA ASP A 52 16.55 -18.43 7.95
C ASP A 52 15.71 -17.63 8.98
N ASP A 53 15.29 -16.42 8.60
CA ASP A 53 14.45 -15.53 9.42
C ASP A 53 13.14 -15.26 8.66
N PRO A 54 12.08 -16.05 8.94
CA PRO A 54 10.77 -15.88 8.30
C PRO A 54 10.19 -14.47 8.44
N LEU A 55 10.50 -13.78 9.55
CA LEU A 55 10.04 -12.42 9.76
C LEU A 55 10.82 -11.43 8.90
N GLY A 56 12.14 -11.61 8.79
CA GLY A 56 13.01 -10.83 7.92
C GLY A 56 12.62 -10.96 6.45
N ASP A 57 12.31 -12.18 6.00
CA ASP A 57 11.86 -12.44 4.64
C ASP A 57 10.49 -11.82 4.34
N ALA A 58 9.52 -11.99 5.24
CA ALA A 58 8.22 -11.32 5.11
C ALA A 58 8.35 -9.78 5.06
N ALA A 59 9.20 -9.21 5.91
CA ALA A 59 9.47 -7.77 5.89
C ALA A 59 10.14 -7.33 4.58
N TYR A 60 11.06 -8.13 4.04
CA TYR A 60 11.69 -7.87 2.75
C TYR A 60 10.66 -7.84 1.63
N HIS A 61 9.85 -8.89 1.48
CA HIS A 61 8.82 -8.94 0.44
C HIS A 61 7.83 -7.78 0.55
N LEU A 62 7.41 -7.43 1.78
CA LEU A 62 6.46 -6.34 2.00
C LEU A 62 7.04 -5.00 1.58
N LEU A 63 8.28 -4.70 1.99
CA LEU A 63 8.94 -3.45 1.66
C LEU A 63 9.20 -3.33 0.16
N VAL A 64 9.66 -4.40 -0.49
CA VAL A 64 9.88 -4.40 -1.94
C VAL A 64 8.57 -4.15 -2.68
N ALA A 65 7.50 -4.84 -2.28
CA ALA A 65 6.19 -4.68 -2.92
C ALA A 65 5.65 -3.26 -2.78
N GLU A 66 5.68 -2.67 -1.57
CA GLU A 66 5.19 -1.31 -1.34
C GLU A 66 6.01 -0.26 -2.10
N ILE A 67 7.34 -0.39 -2.14
CA ILE A 67 8.20 0.50 -2.95
C ILE A 67 7.88 0.34 -4.44
N ALA A 68 7.65 -0.89 -4.91
CA ALA A 68 7.28 -1.17 -6.30
C ALA A 68 5.95 -0.49 -6.66
N ILE A 69 4.94 -0.55 -5.79
CA ILE A 69 3.65 0.16 -5.96
C ILE A 69 3.89 1.66 -6.11
N PHE A 70 4.64 2.30 -5.21
CA PHE A 70 4.92 3.74 -5.29
C PHE A 70 5.69 4.14 -6.56
N ARG A 71 6.41 3.20 -7.18
CA ARG A 71 7.15 3.41 -8.42
C ARG A 71 6.36 3.02 -9.68
N GLY A 72 5.12 2.55 -9.52
CA GLY A 72 4.31 2.04 -10.64
C GLY A 72 4.83 0.74 -11.24
N GLN A 73 5.69 0.00 -10.51
CA GLN A 73 6.21 -1.30 -10.92
C GLN A 73 5.23 -2.40 -10.50
N THR A 74 4.04 -2.38 -11.12
CA THR A 74 2.91 -3.23 -10.70
C THR A 74 3.23 -4.72 -10.75
N ASP A 75 3.91 -5.21 -11.77
CA ASP A 75 4.26 -6.64 -11.88
C ASP A 75 5.16 -7.10 -10.72
N LEU A 76 6.19 -6.31 -10.39
CA LEU A 76 7.07 -6.60 -9.26
C LEU A 76 6.28 -6.57 -7.93
N ALA A 77 5.36 -5.62 -7.77
CA ALA A 77 4.50 -5.57 -6.60
C ALA A 77 3.63 -6.83 -6.47
N ILE A 78 3.07 -7.31 -7.58
CA ILE A 78 2.24 -8.52 -7.63
C ILE A 78 3.05 -9.73 -7.17
N ASP A 79 4.24 -9.93 -7.72
CA ASP A 79 5.08 -11.10 -7.40
C ASP A 79 5.40 -11.15 -5.90
N HIS A 80 5.83 -10.03 -5.31
CA HIS A 80 6.19 -9.98 -3.90
C HIS A 80 4.98 -10.05 -2.96
N TYR A 81 3.82 -9.49 -3.33
CA TYR A 81 2.60 -9.62 -2.52
C TYR A 81 1.99 -11.02 -2.60
N LEU A 82 2.07 -11.69 -3.75
CA LEU A 82 1.59 -13.05 -3.91
C LEU A 82 2.42 -14.01 -3.04
N GLU A 83 3.75 -13.88 -3.06
CA GLU A 83 4.63 -14.67 -2.18
C GLU A 83 4.21 -14.52 -0.71
N LEU A 84 3.99 -13.28 -0.26
CA LEU A 84 3.53 -13.02 1.10
C LEU A 84 2.17 -13.67 1.39
N ALA A 85 1.21 -13.56 0.48
CA ALA A 85 -0.12 -14.13 0.67
C ALA A 85 -0.07 -15.65 0.83
N LEU A 86 0.79 -16.32 0.06
CA LEU A 86 0.93 -17.78 0.08
C LEU A 86 1.63 -18.29 1.35
N VAL A 87 2.60 -17.54 1.88
CA VAL A 87 3.40 -17.97 3.02
C VAL A 87 2.84 -17.49 4.37
N GLN A 88 2.19 -16.33 4.41
CA GLN A 88 1.67 -15.75 5.64
C GLN A 88 0.21 -16.15 5.87
N ASP A 89 -0.12 -16.61 7.07
CA ASP A 89 -1.50 -16.85 7.52
C ASP A 89 -2.18 -15.54 7.95
N ASN A 90 -2.20 -14.55 7.05
CA ASN A 90 -2.81 -13.24 7.29
C ASN A 90 -3.77 -12.86 6.15
N PRO A 91 -5.09 -12.88 6.38
CA PRO A 91 -6.07 -12.62 5.32
C PRO A 91 -5.96 -11.21 4.73
N ALA A 92 -5.56 -10.20 5.50
CA ALA A 92 -5.39 -8.85 4.99
C ALA A 92 -4.25 -8.74 3.95
N ILE A 93 -3.22 -9.60 4.05
CA ILE A 93 -2.15 -9.70 3.05
C ILE A 93 -2.70 -10.36 1.77
N ALA A 94 -3.44 -11.47 1.91
CA ALA A 94 -4.06 -12.16 0.78
C ALA A 94 -5.05 -11.25 0.03
N GLU A 95 -5.95 -10.57 0.76
CA GLU A 95 -6.84 -9.55 0.23
C GLU A 95 -6.06 -8.48 -0.57
N ARG A 96 -5.01 -7.92 0.02
CA ARG A 96 -4.22 -6.86 -0.63
C ARG A 96 -3.54 -7.38 -1.90
N ALA A 97 -3.00 -8.60 -1.87
CA ALA A 97 -2.39 -9.24 -3.04
C ALA A 97 -3.40 -9.40 -4.19
N VAL A 98 -4.63 -9.85 -3.89
CA VAL A 98 -5.72 -9.94 -4.88
C VAL A 98 -6.00 -8.59 -5.51
N ARG A 99 -6.19 -7.54 -4.70
CA ARG A 99 -6.54 -6.20 -5.20
C ARG A 99 -5.47 -5.66 -6.14
N ILE A 100 -4.19 -5.86 -5.80
CA ILE A 100 -3.05 -5.44 -6.63
C ILE A 100 -3.00 -6.26 -7.94
N ALA A 101 -3.19 -7.57 -7.87
CA ALA A 101 -3.19 -8.44 -9.04
C ALA A 101 -4.36 -8.13 -10.00
N VAL A 102 -5.56 -7.88 -9.47
CA VAL A 102 -6.72 -7.44 -10.26
C VAL A 102 -6.45 -6.11 -10.94
N TYR A 103 -5.84 -5.15 -10.23
CA TYR A 103 -5.45 -3.84 -10.77
C TYR A 103 -4.42 -3.99 -11.90
N GLY A 104 -3.38 -4.79 -11.70
CA GLY A 104 -2.38 -5.08 -12.72
C GLY A 104 -2.85 -6.03 -13.82
N GLN A 105 -4.11 -6.44 -13.81
CA GLN A 105 -4.71 -7.37 -14.78
C GLN A 105 -4.01 -8.74 -14.85
N ASN A 106 -3.24 -9.11 -13.83
CA ASN A 106 -2.65 -10.44 -13.72
C ASN A 106 -3.70 -11.39 -13.13
N LEU A 107 -4.57 -11.92 -14.00
CA LEU A 107 -5.69 -12.76 -13.60
C LEU A 107 -5.23 -14.06 -12.91
N LYS A 108 -4.06 -14.58 -13.26
CA LYS A 108 -3.49 -15.78 -12.63
C LYS A 108 -3.14 -15.51 -11.17
N ALA A 109 -2.35 -14.49 -10.90
CA ALA A 109 -1.99 -14.09 -9.53
C ALA A 109 -3.24 -13.68 -8.72
N ALA A 110 -4.21 -13.04 -9.36
CA ALA A 110 -5.48 -12.69 -8.72
C ALA A 110 -6.27 -13.93 -8.27
N THR A 111 -6.31 -14.99 -9.09
CA THR A 111 -6.94 -16.25 -8.69
C THR A 111 -6.22 -16.88 -7.51
N GLU A 112 -4.90 -17.03 -7.57
CA GLU A 112 -4.11 -17.68 -6.52
C GLU A 112 -4.26 -16.94 -5.18
N ALA A 113 -4.12 -15.61 -5.18
CA ALA A 113 -4.31 -14.81 -3.98
C ALA A 113 -5.76 -14.85 -3.46
N ALA A 114 -6.76 -14.95 -4.34
CA ALA A 114 -8.17 -14.96 -3.93
C ALA A 114 -8.57 -16.29 -3.34
N GLN A 115 -8.06 -17.40 -3.90
CA GLN A 115 -8.19 -18.72 -3.29
C GLN A 115 -7.57 -18.72 -1.90
N ARG A 116 -6.37 -18.17 -1.78
CA ARG A 116 -5.70 -18.05 -0.48
C ARG A 116 -6.48 -17.19 0.52
N TRP A 117 -7.10 -16.11 0.07
CA TRP A 117 -7.96 -15.30 0.93
C TRP A 117 -9.19 -16.09 1.40
N ILE A 118 -9.86 -16.83 0.50
CA ILE A 118 -11.00 -17.69 0.85
C ILE A 118 -10.59 -18.82 1.80
N GLU A 119 -9.41 -19.40 1.64
CA GLU A 119 -8.89 -20.40 2.59
C GLU A 119 -8.75 -19.84 4.01
N LEU A 120 -8.29 -18.59 4.12
CA LEU A 120 -8.07 -17.92 5.40
C LEU A 120 -9.37 -17.37 6.01
N GLU A 121 -10.30 -16.91 5.16
CA GLU A 121 -11.61 -16.38 5.55
C GLU A 121 -12.73 -16.95 4.65
N PRO A 122 -13.18 -18.19 4.91
CA PRO A 122 -14.20 -18.86 4.08
C PRO A 122 -15.55 -18.15 4.11
N ASP A 123 -15.83 -17.39 5.15
CA ASP A 123 -17.10 -16.69 5.33
C ASP A 123 -17.08 -15.25 4.78
N GLN A 124 -15.98 -14.85 4.12
CA GLN A 124 -15.85 -13.52 3.55
C GLN A 124 -16.50 -13.45 2.16
N LEU A 125 -17.69 -12.84 2.11
CA LEU A 125 -18.44 -12.64 0.85
C LEU A 125 -17.61 -11.91 -0.22
N GLU A 126 -16.84 -10.89 0.17
CA GLU A 126 -16.06 -10.13 -0.82
C GLU A 126 -15.04 -11.00 -1.56
N ALA A 127 -14.39 -11.94 -0.87
CA ALA A 127 -13.40 -12.83 -1.47
C ALA A 127 -14.03 -13.71 -2.58
N HIS A 128 -15.22 -14.25 -2.32
CA HIS A 128 -15.99 -15.03 -3.28
C HIS A 128 -16.47 -14.18 -4.47
N GLN A 129 -16.85 -12.92 -4.25
CA GLN A 129 -17.24 -12.00 -5.33
C GLN A 129 -16.07 -11.70 -6.25
N ILE A 130 -14.89 -11.46 -5.67
CA ILE A 130 -13.70 -11.16 -6.47
C ILE A 130 -13.27 -12.38 -7.28
N ILE A 131 -13.20 -13.57 -6.67
CA ILE A 131 -12.75 -14.76 -7.41
C ILE A 131 -13.71 -15.12 -8.54
N ALA A 132 -15.03 -15.00 -8.34
CA ALA A 132 -16.02 -15.19 -9.40
C ALA A 132 -15.81 -14.19 -10.55
N THR A 133 -15.58 -12.91 -10.21
CA THR A 133 -15.27 -11.87 -11.21
C THR A 133 -13.99 -12.20 -11.98
N VAL A 134 -12.95 -12.66 -11.29
CA VAL A 134 -11.68 -13.04 -11.91
C VAL A 134 -11.87 -14.23 -12.87
N TYR A 135 -12.65 -15.25 -12.47
CA TYR A 135 -12.95 -16.40 -13.34
C TYR A 135 -13.77 -16.02 -14.57
N ILE A 136 -14.74 -15.10 -14.44
CA ILE A 136 -15.49 -14.56 -15.59
C ILE A 136 -14.54 -13.88 -16.57
N ARG A 137 -13.61 -13.04 -16.08
CA ARG A 137 -12.59 -12.39 -16.93
C ARG A 137 -11.62 -13.38 -17.58
N GLN A 138 -11.46 -14.57 -17.02
CA GLN A 138 -10.70 -15.67 -17.62
C GLN A 138 -11.53 -16.53 -18.59
N HIS A 139 -12.80 -16.20 -18.81
CA HIS A 139 -13.77 -17.02 -19.55
C HIS A 139 -14.03 -18.41 -18.95
N LYS A 140 -13.76 -18.59 -17.66
CA LYS A 140 -14.01 -19.81 -16.89
C LYS A 140 -15.32 -19.70 -16.13
N ILE A 141 -16.43 -19.76 -16.87
CA ILE A 141 -17.76 -19.48 -16.33
C ILE A 141 -18.20 -20.55 -15.32
N ASP A 142 -17.84 -21.81 -15.55
CA ASP A 142 -18.19 -22.92 -14.66
C ASP A 142 -17.55 -22.74 -13.27
N ASP A 143 -16.27 -22.37 -13.23
CA ASP A 143 -15.56 -22.09 -11.97
C ASP A 143 -16.19 -20.88 -11.26
N ALA A 144 -16.55 -19.82 -12.00
CA ALA A 144 -17.20 -18.65 -11.42
C ALA A 144 -18.56 -18.98 -10.78
N PHE A 145 -19.32 -19.89 -11.38
CA PHE A 145 -20.65 -20.28 -10.88
C PHE A 145 -20.58 -20.96 -9.51
N GLN A 146 -19.52 -21.74 -9.24
CA GLN A 146 -19.32 -22.35 -7.93
C GLN A 146 -19.22 -21.29 -6.83
N TYR A 147 -18.34 -20.31 -6.98
CA TYR A 147 -18.15 -19.26 -5.97
C TYR A 147 -19.35 -18.31 -5.85
N LEU A 148 -20.12 -18.12 -6.93
CA LEU A 148 -21.39 -17.40 -6.88
C LEU A 148 -22.47 -18.18 -6.12
N SER A 149 -22.43 -19.51 -6.18
CA SER A 149 -23.34 -20.37 -5.42
C SER A 149 -23.01 -20.32 -3.92
N ASP A 150 -21.71 -20.43 -3.58
CA ASP A 150 -21.23 -20.32 -2.20
C ASP A 150 -21.60 -18.95 -1.58
N LEU A 151 -21.55 -17.87 -2.37
CA LEU A 151 -22.01 -16.53 -1.96
C LEU A 151 -23.48 -16.47 -1.54
N ILE A 152 -24.34 -17.19 -2.25
CA ILE A 152 -25.78 -17.22 -1.95
C ILE A 152 -25.99 -17.93 -0.62
N GLU A 153 -25.35 -19.08 -0.45
CA GLU A 153 -25.45 -19.89 0.76
C GLU A 153 -24.93 -19.12 1.98
N LEU A 154 -23.78 -18.47 1.85
CA LEU A 154 -23.12 -17.74 2.91
C LEU A 154 -23.82 -16.42 3.28
N GLY A 155 -24.27 -15.67 2.26
CA GLY A 155 -24.93 -14.38 2.47
C GLY A 155 -26.41 -14.49 2.79
N ASN A 156 -26.97 -15.72 2.76
CA ASN A 156 -28.42 -15.97 2.78
C ASN A 156 -29.15 -15.04 1.81
N LEU A 157 -28.54 -14.79 0.66
CA LEU A 157 -29.02 -13.81 -0.31
C LEU A 157 -30.26 -14.34 -0.99
N GLY A 158 -31.31 -13.52 -1.05
CA GLY A 158 -32.47 -13.86 -1.87
C GLY A 158 -32.14 -13.81 -3.36
N ASP A 159 -32.94 -14.48 -4.19
CA ASP A 159 -32.78 -14.53 -5.65
C ASP A 159 -32.59 -13.14 -6.31
N GLN A 160 -33.20 -12.10 -5.73
CA GLN A 160 -33.12 -10.73 -6.23
C GLN A 160 -31.77 -10.04 -5.92
N GLU A 161 -31.17 -10.31 -4.76
CA GLU A 161 -29.87 -9.76 -4.38
C GLU A 161 -28.74 -10.51 -5.10
N LEU A 162 -28.92 -11.80 -5.35
CA LEU A 162 -28.09 -12.60 -6.24
C LEU A 162 -28.07 -12.00 -7.65
N PHE A 163 -29.24 -11.71 -8.23
CA PHE A 163 -29.33 -11.10 -9.55
C PHE A 163 -28.60 -9.75 -9.61
N LEU A 164 -28.72 -8.93 -8.56
CA LEU A 164 -28.00 -7.66 -8.46
C LEU A 164 -26.49 -7.85 -8.29
N SER A 165 -26.04 -8.86 -7.55
CA SER A 165 -24.62 -9.21 -7.41
C SER A 165 -24.03 -9.66 -8.74
N LEU A 166 -24.70 -10.59 -9.43
CA LEU A 166 -24.37 -11.02 -10.79
C LEU A 166 -24.34 -9.85 -11.77
N LEU A 167 -25.35 -8.98 -11.75
CA LEU A 167 -25.35 -7.77 -12.56
C LEU A 167 -24.18 -6.84 -12.21
N GLY A 168 -23.82 -6.72 -10.94
CA GLY A 168 -22.67 -5.92 -10.51
C GLY A 168 -21.34 -6.47 -11.01
N VAL A 169 -21.19 -7.81 -11.02
CA VAL A 169 -20.02 -8.50 -11.57
C VAL A 169 -19.95 -8.33 -13.09
N LEU A 170 -21.06 -8.55 -13.79
CA LEU A 170 -21.15 -8.44 -15.26
C LEU A 170 -21.05 -6.98 -15.76
N ALA A 171 -21.65 -6.02 -15.05
CA ALA A 171 -21.58 -4.60 -15.42
C ALA A 171 -20.16 -4.03 -15.29
N ARG A 172 -19.34 -4.59 -14.39
CA ARG A 172 -17.94 -4.19 -14.21
C ARG A 172 -17.04 -4.71 -15.33
N GLU A 173 -17.45 -5.77 -16.04
CA GLU A 173 -16.73 -6.32 -17.19
C GLU A 173 -16.98 -5.51 -18.47
N LYS A 174 -18.23 -5.08 -18.72
CA LYS A 174 -18.58 -4.30 -19.92
C LYS A 174 -17.91 -2.92 -19.99
N ASN A 175 -17.35 -2.43 -18.89
CA ASN A 175 -16.82 -1.06 -18.76
C ASN A 175 -15.30 -0.95 -18.94
N THR A 176 -14.65 -2.00 -19.43
CA THR A 176 -13.22 -2.03 -19.84
C THR A 176 -13.10 -2.50 -21.27
#